data_AF-A0A1Y1MZI8-F1
#
_entry.id   AF-A0A1Y1MZI8-F1
#
_cell.length_a   1.000
_cell.length_b   1.000
_cell.length_c   1.000
_cell.angle_alpha   90.00
_cell.angle_beta   90.00
_cell.angle_gamma   90.00
#
_symmetry.space_group_name_H-M   'P 1'
#
loop_
_entity.id
_entity.type
_entity.pdbx_description
1 polymer ?
#
loop_
_entity_poly.entity_id
_entity_poly.type
_entity_poly.pdbx_seq_one_letter_code
_entity_poly.pdbx_strand_id
1 'polypeptide(L)'
;MSEKPAKVKTKKKQRKSVETCRPTATKVDSKKSTGKKRKGPPNEQGPSTVKSKKSKSETAKAVDPPPSKSSKKRPKNTDEEDDLEEWADDSNNELSSNISTFSGKFGVGTTPKIDPFNLETSHFNFVRLVTDEISLEGLDGITLEALWTRISFTLKYKDPLPNTIRNFAWNIARFSNDIQFFKLQESREKLHIYDRYKDRDLVLGEVIDPVEAPLDIYPFCPVKEQNALGSASSFDTRVNISNEVRSMYLEEVEKSYGSQLVLVGTQRCRKKAIVHGLVDPNVEFSSIQYCLLERIGRSRTFGEITQGKVSLQVISKDPKTLFYNRKILSENNVIMKQPFNIKTLYGNHISGTLLHLYRFYNEQKTKTEVMTQQIVEVLRNKPGYRIEYAEAKEIFGYPVALKKLFKLPEFQRFVKTDMSRPLSE
;
A
#
# COMPACT_ATOMS: atom_id res chain seq x y z
N MET A 1 29.60 -71.83 1.42
CA MET A 1 28.22 -72.15 0.99
C MET A 1 27.33 -70.97 1.31
N SER A 2 26.47 -70.54 0.38
CA SER A 2 25.34 -69.61 0.65
C SER A 2 25.75 -68.19 1.14
N GLU A 3 24.91 -67.15 1.13
CA GLU A 3 23.49 -66.97 0.78
C GLU A 3 23.27 -65.84 -0.28
N LYS A 4 22.00 -65.51 -0.59
CA LYS A 4 21.59 -64.49 -1.58
C LYS A 4 20.97 -63.26 -0.89
N PRO A 5 21.21 -62.02 -1.36
CA PRO A 5 20.33 -60.89 -1.10
C PRO A 5 19.04 -60.98 -1.96
N ALA A 6 17.95 -60.38 -1.48
CA ALA A 6 16.60 -60.54 -2.05
C ALA A 6 16.20 -59.48 -3.09
N LYS A 7 15.21 -59.82 -3.94
CA LYS A 7 14.68 -58.92 -4.99
C LYS A 7 13.79 -57.81 -4.41
N VAL A 8 14.10 -56.56 -4.75
CA VAL A 8 13.21 -55.40 -4.56
C VAL A 8 11.90 -55.61 -5.35
N LYS A 9 10.75 -55.34 -4.72
CA LYS A 9 9.43 -55.29 -5.38
C LYS A 9 8.86 -53.88 -5.33
N THR A 10 8.79 -53.22 -6.48
CA THR A 10 8.05 -51.98 -6.66
C THR A 10 6.54 -52.21 -6.55
N LYS A 11 5.83 -51.38 -5.77
CA LYS A 11 4.37 -51.24 -5.85
C LYS A 11 3.97 -49.77 -5.94
N LYS A 12 3.54 -49.40 -7.15
CA LYS A 12 2.93 -48.10 -7.50
C LYS A 12 1.61 -47.97 -6.73
N LYS A 13 1.35 -46.84 -6.05
CA LYS A 13 0.04 -46.53 -5.43
C LYS A 13 -0.46 -45.18 -5.95
N GLN A 14 -1.76 -45.10 -6.24
CA GLN A 14 -2.34 -44.04 -7.06
C GLN A 14 -2.58 -42.73 -6.29
N ARG A 15 -2.44 -41.59 -6.97
CA ARG A 15 -3.05 -40.32 -6.55
C ARG A 15 -4.56 -40.41 -6.77
N LYS A 16 -5.36 -39.93 -5.82
CA LYS A 16 -6.77 -39.59 -6.05
C LYS A 16 -6.87 -38.11 -6.42
N SER A 17 -7.57 -37.80 -7.49
CA SER A 17 -8.11 -36.48 -7.81
C SER A 17 -9.59 -36.43 -7.40
N VAL A 18 -10.04 -35.30 -6.84
CA VAL A 18 -11.45 -35.07 -6.49
C VAL A 18 -12.07 -34.12 -7.52
N GLU A 19 -13.34 -34.34 -7.85
CA GLU A 19 -14.03 -33.73 -8.99
C GLU A 19 -14.50 -32.30 -8.73
N THR A 20 -14.56 -31.50 -9.80
CA THR A 20 -15.16 -30.17 -9.82
C THR A 20 -16.48 -30.19 -10.58
N CYS A 21 -17.61 -30.03 -9.89
CA CYS A 21 -18.93 -30.01 -10.53
C CYS A 21 -19.18 -28.70 -11.30
N ARG A 22 -19.52 -28.81 -12.59
CA ARG A 22 -20.22 -27.77 -13.35
C ARG A 22 -21.72 -28.11 -13.40
N PRO A 23 -22.64 -27.15 -13.20
CA PRO A 23 -24.02 -27.31 -13.66
C PRO A 23 -24.10 -27.12 -15.19
N THR A 24 -24.81 -28.01 -15.86
CA THR A 24 -25.17 -27.89 -17.28
C THR A 24 -26.45 -27.06 -17.46
N ALA A 25 -26.67 -26.54 -18.67
CA ALA A 25 -27.86 -25.76 -19.02
C ALA A 25 -28.77 -26.53 -19.99
N THR A 26 -30.08 -26.38 -19.82
CA THR A 26 -31.11 -26.88 -20.76
C THR A 26 -32.13 -25.79 -21.05
N LYS A 27 -32.44 -25.59 -22.33
CA LYS A 27 -33.56 -24.78 -22.83
C LYS A 27 -34.73 -25.69 -23.22
N VAL A 28 -35.94 -25.11 -23.31
CA VAL A 28 -37.16 -25.47 -24.09
C VAL A 28 -38.39 -24.94 -23.32
N ASP A 29 -39.42 -24.32 -23.91
CA ASP A 29 -39.46 -23.48 -25.12
C ASP A 29 -40.70 -22.55 -25.07
N SER A 30 -40.85 -21.65 -26.05
CA SER A 30 -41.94 -20.64 -26.06
C SER A 30 -43.24 -21.07 -26.77
N LYS A 31 -44.41 -20.67 -26.25
CA LYS A 31 -45.70 -20.57 -26.98
C LYS A 31 -46.46 -19.26 -26.64
N LYS A 32 -47.54 -18.95 -27.38
CA LYS A 32 -47.88 -17.57 -27.80
C LYS A 32 -49.39 -17.28 -27.76
N SER A 33 -49.77 -15.99 -27.61
CA SER A 33 -51.11 -15.37 -27.87
C SER A 33 -52.22 -15.65 -26.83
N THR A 34 -53.31 -14.86 -26.67
CA THR A 34 -53.92 -13.72 -27.42
C THR A 34 -54.40 -12.55 -26.52
N GLY A 35 -54.86 -11.42 -27.09
CA GLY A 35 -55.42 -10.23 -26.39
C GLY A 35 -56.92 -10.33 -25.99
N LYS A 36 -57.56 -9.32 -25.36
CA LYS A 36 -57.83 -7.95 -25.87
C LYS A 36 -58.22 -6.92 -24.75
N LYS A 37 -58.01 -5.62 -25.06
CA LYS A 37 -58.87 -4.39 -24.90
C LYS A 37 -60.19 -4.51 -24.08
N ARG A 38 -60.74 -3.50 -23.38
CA ARG A 38 -60.49 -2.02 -23.22
C ARG A 38 -61.45 -1.41 -22.15
N LYS A 39 -61.10 -0.26 -21.53
CA LYS A 39 -61.93 0.94 -21.17
C LYS A 39 -61.68 1.53 -19.76
N GLY A 40 -61.76 2.87 -19.72
CA GLY A 40 -62.10 3.82 -18.64
C GLY A 40 -62.50 5.13 -19.36
N PRO A 41 -62.46 6.35 -18.77
CA PRO A 41 -62.65 6.81 -17.38
C PRO A 41 -63.92 7.70 -17.28
N PRO A 42 -64.08 8.58 -16.25
CA PRO A 42 -63.73 10.04 -16.38
C PRO A 42 -62.77 10.53 -15.26
N ASN A 43 -61.97 11.60 -15.38
CA ASN A 43 -62.20 13.03 -15.73
C ASN A 43 -62.89 13.80 -14.57
N GLU A 44 -62.48 15.00 -14.11
CA GLU A 44 -61.59 16.08 -14.64
C GLU A 44 -60.62 16.62 -13.52
N GLN A 45 -59.87 17.74 -13.56
CA GLN A 45 -59.79 18.89 -14.50
C GLN A 45 -58.38 19.54 -14.60
N GLY A 46 -58.19 20.75 -14.08
CA GLY A 46 -57.03 21.65 -14.23
C GLY A 46 -57.34 23.04 -13.58
N PRO A 47 -56.74 24.19 -13.98
CA PRO A 47 -55.99 24.38 -15.23
C PRO A 47 -54.73 25.33 -15.22
N SER A 48 -53.76 25.00 -16.07
CA SER A 48 -53.07 25.93 -17.02
C SER A 48 -52.22 27.13 -16.47
N THR A 49 -51.33 27.79 -17.22
CA THR A 49 -51.25 28.02 -18.68
C THR A 49 -49.97 27.47 -19.34
N VAL A 50 -49.62 27.96 -20.54
CA VAL A 50 -48.67 27.34 -21.49
C VAL A 50 -47.91 28.40 -22.31
N LYS A 51 -46.64 28.12 -22.66
CA LYS A 51 -45.95 28.69 -23.84
C LYS A 51 -44.83 27.77 -24.39
N SER A 52 -43.84 28.31 -25.12
CA SER A 52 -43.38 27.70 -26.39
C SER A 52 -41.89 27.96 -26.71
N LYS A 53 -41.12 27.24 -27.58
CA LYS A 53 -41.24 26.04 -28.47
C LYS A 53 -40.79 26.33 -29.92
N LYS A 54 -39.84 25.53 -30.46
CA LYS A 54 -39.44 25.22 -31.89
C LYS A 54 -38.19 24.27 -31.86
N SER A 55 -37.77 23.39 -32.78
CA SER A 55 -38.11 22.88 -34.15
C SER A 55 -37.79 23.76 -35.39
N LYS A 56 -37.17 23.26 -36.49
CA LYS A 56 -36.69 21.90 -36.89
C LYS A 56 -35.13 21.92 -37.07
N SER A 57 -34.33 21.40 -38.03
CA SER A 57 -34.38 20.56 -39.27
C SER A 57 -32.91 20.27 -39.75
N GLU A 58 -32.53 19.43 -40.74
CA GLU A 58 -32.96 18.09 -41.24
C GLU A 58 -32.33 17.79 -42.65
N THR A 59 -31.51 16.73 -42.85
CA THR A 59 -31.18 16.13 -44.19
C THR A 59 -30.38 14.81 -44.09
N ALA A 60 -30.41 13.97 -45.15
CA ALA A 60 -29.68 12.69 -45.26
C ALA A 60 -29.37 12.30 -46.73
N LYS A 61 -28.40 11.39 -46.95
CA LYS A 61 -28.17 10.64 -48.21
C LYS A 61 -27.29 9.40 -47.97
N ALA A 62 -27.41 8.37 -48.81
CA ALA A 62 -26.67 7.10 -48.73
C ALA A 62 -26.44 6.47 -50.12
N VAL A 63 -25.34 5.74 -50.30
CA VAL A 63 -25.01 4.88 -51.47
C VAL A 63 -24.02 3.78 -51.02
N ASP A 64 -24.20 2.54 -51.49
CA ASP A 64 -23.30 1.37 -51.35
C ASP A 64 -23.06 0.74 -52.77
N PRO A 65 -22.38 -0.42 -52.95
CA PRO A 65 -20.92 -0.62 -53.12
C PRO A 65 -20.68 -1.39 -54.47
N PRO A 66 -19.82 -2.44 -54.60
CA PRO A 66 -18.45 -2.75 -54.13
C PRO A 66 -17.46 -2.70 -55.35
N PRO A 67 -16.39 -3.52 -55.57
CA PRO A 67 -16.27 -4.99 -55.47
C PRO A 67 -14.99 -5.52 -54.77
N SER A 68 -14.77 -6.85 -54.78
CA SER A 68 -13.70 -7.56 -54.08
C SER A 68 -12.76 -8.37 -54.99
N LYS A 69 -11.50 -8.59 -54.55
CA LYS A 69 -10.47 -9.59 -54.95
C LYS A 69 -9.10 -9.13 -54.37
N SER A 70 -8.08 -9.96 -54.10
CA SER A 70 -8.00 -11.42 -53.96
C SER A 70 -6.72 -11.81 -53.21
N SER A 71 -6.67 -13.05 -52.72
CA SER A 71 -5.54 -13.70 -52.04
C SER A 71 -4.17 -13.61 -52.73
N LYS A 72 -3.08 -13.52 -51.94
CA LYS A 72 -1.74 -14.03 -52.33
C LYS A 72 -0.97 -14.56 -51.11
N LYS A 73 -0.37 -15.75 -51.26
CA LYS A 73 0.58 -16.35 -50.30
C LYS A 73 2.01 -15.87 -50.61
N ARG A 74 2.89 -15.88 -49.61
CA ARG A 74 4.36 -16.00 -49.75
C ARG A 74 4.92 -16.84 -48.59
N PRO A 75 6.19 -17.32 -48.62
CA PRO A 75 6.48 -18.72 -48.28
C PRO A 75 7.27 -18.92 -46.98
N LYS A 76 7.57 -20.19 -46.69
CA LYS A 76 8.55 -20.66 -45.71
C LYS A 76 9.92 -20.92 -46.37
N ASN A 77 10.91 -21.27 -45.54
CA ASN A 77 12.30 -21.67 -45.86
C ASN A 77 13.24 -20.48 -46.13
N THR A 78 14.50 -20.46 -45.65
CA THR A 78 15.20 -21.44 -44.76
C THR A 78 16.29 -20.75 -43.94
N ASP A 79 16.59 -21.35 -42.79
CA ASP A 79 17.89 -21.56 -42.12
C ASP A 79 19.09 -20.70 -42.58
N GLU A 80 19.60 -19.87 -41.65
CA GLU A 80 21.03 -19.60 -41.45
C GLU A 80 21.29 -19.66 -39.93
N GLU A 81 22.44 -20.23 -39.54
CA GLU A 81 22.92 -20.33 -38.15
C GLU A 81 23.82 -19.11 -37.84
N ASP A 82 23.83 -18.63 -36.61
CA ASP A 82 24.86 -17.69 -36.10
C ASP A 82 24.95 -17.78 -34.56
N ASP A 83 26.13 -17.50 -34.01
CA ASP A 83 26.58 -18.11 -32.75
C ASP A 83 26.13 -17.44 -31.43
N LEU A 84 26.12 -18.26 -30.38
CA LEU A 84 26.02 -17.86 -28.97
C LEU A 84 27.41 -17.57 -28.40
N GLU A 85 27.82 -16.30 -28.35
CA GLU A 85 28.95 -15.88 -27.49
C GLU A 85 28.49 -15.30 -26.15
N GLU A 86 29.09 -15.82 -25.08
CA GLU A 86 28.82 -15.50 -23.69
C GLU A 86 29.81 -14.43 -23.18
N TRP A 87 29.34 -13.19 -23.01
CA TRP A 87 30.15 -12.10 -22.48
C TRP A 87 29.80 -11.82 -21.01
N ALA A 88 30.60 -12.36 -20.10
CA ALA A 88 30.51 -12.12 -18.66
C ALA A 88 31.11 -10.75 -18.30
N ASP A 89 30.39 -9.95 -17.51
CA ASP A 89 30.76 -8.57 -17.17
C ASP A 89 31.52 -8.52 -15.82
N ASP A 90 32.84 -8.64 -15.89
CA ASP A 90 33.76 -8.79 -14.74
C ASP A 90 34.01 -7.47 -13.95
N SER A 91 33.18 -6.45 -14.20
CA SER A 91 33.34 -5.08 -13.68
C SER A 91 32.89 -4.87 -12.23
N ASN A 92 32.38 -5.92 -11.56
CA ASN A 92 31.72 -5.79 -10.24
C ASN A 92 32.67 -5.73 -9.03
N ASN A 93 33.93 -6.16 -9.14
CA ASN A 93 34.75 -6.43 -7.94
C ASN A 93 35.39 -5.16 -7.31
N GLU A 94 35.77 -4.16 -8.12
CA GLU A 94 36.40 -2.92 -7.61
C GLU A 94 35.42 -1.92 -6.98
N LEU A 95 34.13 -1.99 -7.34
CA LEU A 95 33.10 -1.02 -6.91
C LEU A 95 32.80 -1.05 -5.39
N SER A 96 33.14 -2.16 -4.74
CA SER A 96 32.90 -2.42 -3.31
C SER A 96 33.77 -1.58 -2.36
N SER A 97 34.97 -1.22 -2.79
CA SER A 97 35.98 -0.54 -1.97
C SER A 97 35.63 0.92 -1.68
N ASN A 98 35.27 1.68 -2.71
CA ASN A 98 35.13 3.14 -2.66
C ASN A 98 33.88 3.63 -1.92
N ILE A 99 32.84 2.80 -1.80
CA ILE A 99 31.59 3.16 -1.10
C ILE A 99 31.74 3.07 0.42
N SER A 100 32.57 2.13 0.91
CA SER A 100 32.78 1.90 2.35
C SER A 100 33.21 3.17 3.10
N THR A 101 34.15 3.91 2.51
CA THR A 101 34.80 5.10 3.09
C THR A 101 33.85 6.27 3.37
N PHE A 102 32.74 6.39 2.63
CA PHE A 102 31.82 7.54 2.75
C PHE A 102 30.73 7.37 3.82
N SER A 103 30.68 6.21 4.51
CA SER A 103 29.72 5.93 5.58
C SER A 103 30.04 6.61 6.92
N GLY A 104 31.23 7.20 7.06
CA GLY A 104 31.72 7.78 8.30
C GLY A 104 31.28 9.23 8.58
N LYS A 105 30.54 9.44 9.68
CA LYS A 105 30.32 10.72 10.38
C LYS A 105 29.43 11.79 9.71
N PHE A 106 28.18 11.45 9.38
CA PHE A 106 27.12 12.48 9.28
C PHE A 106 26.58 12.85 10.67
N GLY A 107 27.37 13.64 11.40
CA GLY A 107 27.05 14.16 12.74
C GLY A 107 26.95 15.69 12.75
N VAL A 108 25.87 16.26 12.20
CA VAL A 108 25.58 17.70 12.29
C VAL A 108 24.18 17.89 12.86
N GLY A 109 24.10 18.45 14.06
CA GLY A 109 22.84 18.76 14.72
C GLY A 109 22.11 19.89 14.02
N THR A 110 21.11 19.57 13.21
CA THR A 110 20.08 20.55 12.82
C THR A 110 19.09 20.67 13.97
N THR A 111 18.94 21.88 14.52
CA THR A 111 17.85 22.18 15.45
C THR A 111 16.51 21.90 14.76
N PRO A 112 15.56 21.23 15.42
CA PRO A 112 14.28 20.93 14.78
C PRO A 112 13.57 22.24 14.47
N LYS A 113 13.30 22.48 13.17
CA LYS A 113 12.34 23.50 12.77
C LYS A 113 11.01 23.11 13.39
N ILE A 114 10.50 23.94 14.30
CA ILE A 114 9.25 23.68 15.00
C ILE A 114 8.13 23.74 13.97
N ASP A 115 7.53 22.57 13.69
CA ASP A 115 6.34 22.45 12.87
C ASP A 115 5.17 23.15 13.60
N PRO A 116 4.46 24.11 12.97
CA PRO A 116 3.31 24.78 13.57
C PRO A 116 2.14 23.84 13.89
N PHE A 117 2.14 22.59 13.39
CA PHE A 117 1.18 21.54 13.77
C PHE A 117 1.64 20.66 14.93
N ASN A 118 2.83 20.86 15.49
CA ASN A 118 3.31 20.15 16.67
C ASN A 118 2.66 20.70 17.95
N LEU A 119 1.34 20.48 18.07
CA LEU A 119 0.55 20.87 19.23
C LEU A 119 0.97 20.05 20.45
N GLU A 120 1.71 20.73 21.33
CA GLU A 120 2.39 20.24 22.53
C GLU A 120 3.62 19.34 22.30
N THR A 121 4.66 19.63 23.08
CA THR A 121 5.57 18.62 23.61
C THR A 121 4.81 17.66 24.52
N SER A 122 3.96 16.81 23.92
CA SER A 122 3.20 15.78 24.62
C SER A 122 4.15 14.90 25.42
N HIS A 123 4.01 14.92 26.74
CA HIS A 123 4.64 13.93 27.62
C HIS A 123 4.40 12.52 27.04
N PHE A 124 5.45 11.69 27.01
CA PHE A 124 5.38 10.36 26.41
C PHE A 124 4.36 9.50 27.17
N ASN A 125 3.18 9.34 26.57
CA ASN A 125 2.06 8.67 27.21
C ASN A 125 1.99 7.20 26.73
N PHE A 126 2.61 6.31 27.52
CA PHE A 126 2.65 4.88 27.20
C PHE A 126 1.25 4.23 27.18
N VAL A 127 0.30 4.71 28.01
CA VAL A 127 -1.09 4.26 27.98
C VAL A 127 -1.71 4.55 26.62
N ARG A 128 -1.53 5.79 26.13
CA ARG A 128 -1.96 6.19 24.79
C ARG A 128 -1.30 5.33 23.72
N LEU A 129 0.02 5.13 23.76
CA LEU A 129 0.74 4.29 22.79
C LEU A 129 0.13 2.89 22.67
N VAL A 130 -0.04 2.19 23.81
CA VAL A 130 -0.60 0.84 23.82
C VAL A 130 -2.03 0.82 23.27
N THR A 131 -2.88 1.77 23.66
CA THR A 131 -4.27 1.84 23.15
C THR A 131 -4.37 2.25 21.68
N ASP A 132 -3.49 3.13 21.18
CA ASP A 132 -3.41 3.51 19.77
C ASP A 132 -2.92 2.31 18.92
N GLU A 133 -1.84 1.62 19.30
CA GLU A 133 -1.29 0.50 18.52
C GLU A 133 -2.28 -0.70 18.43
N ILE A 134 -3.01 -1.00 19.51
CA ILE A 134 -4.10 -2.01 19.50
C ILE A 134 -5.26 -1.55 18.61
N SER A 135 -5.56 -0.26 18.57
CA SER A 135 -6.66 0.29 17.76
C SER A 135 -6.31 0.41 16.27
N LEU A 136 -5.02 0.57 15.93
CA LEU A 136 -4.55 0.76 14.55
C LEU A 136 -4.45 -0.54 13.73
N GLU A 137 -4.45 -1.71 14.38
CA GLU A 137 -4.68 -2.98 13.66
C GLU A 137 -6.15 -3.22 13.30
N GLY A 138 -7.05 -2.32 13.68
CA GLY A 138 -8.44 -2.33 13.21
C GLY A 138 -9.29 -3.46 13.79
N LEU A 139 -10.36 -3.82 13.08
CA LEU A 139 -11.38 -4.75 13.58
C LEU A 139 -10.86 -6.20 13.76
N ASP A 140 -9.83 -6.62 13.01
CA ASP A 140 -9.22 -7.96 13.14
C ASP A 140 -8.28 -8.08 14.36
N GLY A 141 -7.98 -6.97 15.04
CA GLY A 141 -7.16 -6.91 16.26
C GLY A 141 -5.68 -7.24 16.08
N ILE A 142 -4.92 -7.09 17.16
CA ILE A 142 -3.48 -7.35 17.24
C ILE A 142 -3.19 -8.58 18.12
N THR A 143 -2.23 -9.43 17.75
CA THR A 143 -1.71 -10.47 18.66
C THR A 143 -0.73 -9.88 19.68
N LEU A 144 -0.42 -10.59 20.76
CA LEU A 144 0.60 -10.13 21.71
C LEU A 144 1.98 -9.95 21.04
N GLU A 145 2.40 -10.92 20.21
CA GLU A 145 3.64 -10.81 19.42
C GLU A 145 3.65 -9.53 18.56
N ALA A 146 2.59 -9.31 17.77
CA ALA A 146 2.50 -8.13 16.92
C ALA A 146 2.50 -6.82 17.73
N LEU A 147 1.90 -6.80 18.93
CA LEU A 147 1.91 -5.64 19.81
C LEU A 147 3.31 -5.35 20.36
N TRP A 148 4.08 -6.38 20.72
CA TRP A 148 5.47 -6.24 21.14
C TRP A 148 6.34 -5.70 20.01
N THR A 149 6.21 -6.28 18.81
CA THR A 149 6.90 -5.86 17.58
C THR A 149 6.55 -4.41 17.18
N ARG A 150 5.28 -3.99 17.30
CA ARG A 150 4.86 -2.59 17.07
C ARG A 150 5.43 -1.61 18.10
N ILE A 151 5.28 -1.90 19.39
CA ILE A 151 5.78 -1.02 20.46
C ILE A 151 7.30 -0.89 20.36
N SER A 152 8.03 -1.99 20.16
CA SER A 152 9.48 -1.99 20.01
C SER A 152 9.94 -1.11 18.84
N PHE A 153 9.30 -1.26 17.67
CA PHE A 153 9.54 -0.41 16.50
C PHE A 153 9.27 1.08 16.78
N THR A 154 8.09 1.41 17.35
CA THR A 154 7.70 2.80 17.64
C THR A 154 8.59 3.45 18.70
N LEU A 155 9.15 2.69 19.64
CA LEU A 155 10.14 3.15 20.62
C LEU A 155 11.59 3.12 20.12
N LYS A 156 11.84 2.60 18.91
CA LYS A 156 13.19 2.30 18.37
C LYS A 156 14.03 1.45 19.34
N TYR A 157 13.38 0.56 20.08
CA TYR A 157 14.01 -0.34 21.02
C TYR A 157 14.61 -1.55 20.28
N LYS A 158 15.51 -2.29 20.93
CA LYS A 158 16.05 -3.54 20.37
C LYS A 158 15.14 -4.71 20.74
N ASP A 159 14.68 -5.45 19.73
CA ASP A 159 13.92 -6.68 19.96
C ASP A 159 14.76 -7.81 20.60
N PRO A 160 14.15 -8.64 21.48
CA PRO A 160 12.75 -8.59 21.93
C PRO A 160 12.49 -7.54 23.02
N LEU A 161 11.29 -6.96 23.02
CA LEU A 161 10.85 -5.98 24.01
C LEU A 161 10.92 -6.53 25.46
N PRO A 162 11.55 -5.81 26.42
CA PRO A 162 11.74 -6.30 27.79
C PRO A 162 10.45 -6.67 28.53
N ASN A 163 10.51 -7.74 29.32
CA ASN A 163 9.36 -8.29 30.07
C ASN A 163 8.67 -7.24 30.96
N THR A 164 9.40 -6.28 31.53
CA THR A 164 8.83 -5.16 32.32
C THR A 164 7.90 -4.29 31.48
N ILE A 165 8.30 -3.96 30.25
CA ILE A 165 7.50 -3.14 29.32
C ILE A 165 6.31 -3.95 28.80
N ARG A 166 6.53 -5.23 28.45
CA ARG A 166 5.45 -6.15 28.03
C ARG A 166 4.38 -6.32 29.12
N ASN A 167 4.77 -6.53 30.38
CA ASN A 167 3.83 -6.61 31.51
C ASN A 167 3.11 -5.29 31.78
N PHE A 168 3.78 -4.14 31.65
CA PHE A 168 3.11 -2.84 31.84
C PHE A 168 2.08 -2.57 30.74
N ALA A 169 2.40 -2.89 29.48
CA ALA A 169 1.45 -2.83 28.36
C ALA A 169 0.30 -3.84 28.51
N TRP A 170 0.58 -5.05 29.01
CA TRP A 170 -0.45 -6.03 29.36
C TRP A 170 -1.41 -5.49 30.42
N ASN A 171 -0.87 -4.86 31.47
CA ASN A 171 -1.69 -4.27 32.53
C ASN A 171 -2.54 -3.10 32.00
N ILE A 172 -2.03 -2.28 31.08
CA ILE A 172 -2.82 -1.25 30.38
C ILE A 172 -3.96 -1.89 29.57
N ALA A 173 -3.70 -2.98 28.85
CA ALA A 173 -4.73 -3.67 28.07
C ALA A 173 -5.81 -4.31 28.96
N ARG A 174 -5.43 -5.13 29.95
CA ARG A 174 -6.36 -5.90 30.78
C ARG A 174 -7.29 -5.02 31.63
N PHE A 175 -6.83 -3.85 32.08
CA PHE A 175 -7.65 -2.92 32.88
C PHE A 175 -8.40 -1.88 32.02
N SER A 176 -8.18 -1.85 30.70
CA SER A 176 -8.91 -0.97 29.79
C SER A 176 -10.24 -1.59 29.34
N ASN A 177 -11.35 -0.92 29.67
CA ASN A 177 -12.68 -1.27 29.13
C ASN A 177 -12.79 -1.00 27.62
N ASP A 178 -11.86 -0.26 27.02
CA ASP A 178 -11.80 0.02 25.58
C ASP A 178 -11.10 -1.06 24.75
N ILE A 179 -10.57 -2.11 25.39
CA ILE A 179 -9.92 -3.24 24.73
C ILE A 179 -10.70 -4.51 25.05
N GLN A 180 -11.02 -5.27 24.01
CA GLN A 180 -11.70 -6.56 24.08
C GLN A 180 -10.75 -7.67 23.63
N PHE A 181 -10.91 -8.86 24.20
CA PHE A 181 -10.03 -10.01 23.99
C PHE A 181 -10.80 -11.15 23.32
N PHE A 182 -10.27 -11.67 22.22
CA PHE A 182 -10.89 -12.77 21.48
C PHE A 182 -9.88 -13.89 21.22
N LYS A 183 -10.36 -15.13 21.28
CA LYS A 183 -9.65 -16.32 20.80
C LYS A 183 -10.00 -16.59 19.35
N LEU A 184 -8.98 -16.64 18.50
CA LEU A 184 -9.08 -17.13 17.12
C LEU A 184 -9.19 -18.66 17.09
N GLN A 185 -9.87 -19.20 16.08
CA GLN A 185 -9.91 -20.63 15.81
C GLN A 185 -8.52 -21.18 15.41
N GLU A 186 -7.79 -20.41 14.60
CA GLU A 186 -6.43 -20.73 14.13
C GLU A 186 -5.45 -19.66 14.62
N SER A 187 -4.20 -20.04 14.87
CA SER A 187 -3.15 -19.08 15.27
C SER A 187 -2.83 -18.12 14.13
N ARG A 188 -2.79 -16.81 14.40
CA ARG A 188 -2.34 -15.84 13.38
C ARG A 188 -0.82 -15.90 13.24
N GLU A 189 -0.35 -15.80 11.99
CA GLU A 189 1.07 -15.67 11.66
C GLU A 189 1.69 -14.38 12.23
N LYS A 190 3.02 -14.40 12.38
CA LYS A 190 3.77 -13.31 13.01
C LYS A 190 3.75 -12.02 12.18
N LEU A 191 3.77 -10.87 12.85
CA LEU A 191 3.82 -9.57 12.17
C LEU A 191 5.21 -9.28 11.60
N HIS A 192 5.34 -9.36 10.27
CA HIS A 192 6.48 -8.77 9.57
C HIS A 192 6.20 -7.30 9.20
N ILE A 193 6.92 -6.36 9.80
CA ILE A 193 6.85 -4.94 9.41
C ILE A 193 7.62 -4.76 8.09
N TYR A 194 6.88 -4.78 6.98
CA TYR A 194 7.43 -4.55 5.64
C TYR A 194 7.81 -3.07 5.44
N ASP A 195 9.10 -2.79 5.64
CA ASP A 195 9.72 -1.51 5.31
C ASP A 195 10.02 -1.42 3.81
N ARG A 196 9.08 -0.80 3.08
CA ARG A 196 9.17 -0.55 1.64
C ARG A 196 10.31 0.41 1.23
N TYR A 197 11.09 0.96 2.16
CA TYR A 197 12.17 1.92 1.85
C TYR A 197 13.58 1.33 1.93
N LYS A 198 13.73 0.04 2.25
CA LYS A 198 14.99 -0.70 2.17
C LYS A 198 15.41 -0.93 0.72
N ASP A 199 14.49 -1.44 -0.09
CA ASP A 199 14.72 -1.78 -1.49
C ASP A 199 14.51 -0.53 -2.38
N ARG A 200 15.49 0.37 -2.38
CA ARG A 200 15.53 1.54 -3.27
C ARG A 200 16.51 1.35 -4.42
N ASP A 201 16.11 1.80 -5.60
CA ASP A 201 17.00 1.90 -6.76
C ASP A 201 18.14 2.90 -6.45
N LEU A 202 19.40 2.45 -6.51
CA LEU A 202 20.56 3.29 -6.19
C LEU A 202 20.74 4.47 -7.15
N VAL A 203 20.31 4.33 -8.41
CA VAL A 203 20.45 5.33 -9.46
C VAL A 203 19.31 6.33 -9.43
N LEU A 204 18.11 5.94 -8.97
CA LEU A 204 16.87 6.74 -9.05
C LEU A 204 16.20 7.05 -7.71
N GLY A 205 16.60 6.43 -6.60
CA GLY A 205 16.04 6.64 -5.24
C GLY A 205 14.59 6.17 -5.04
N GLU A 206 13.96 5.67 -6.11
CA GLU A 206 12.59 5.13 -6.13
C GLU A 206 12.53 3.77 -5.43
N VAL A 207 11.38 3.47 -4.84
CA VAL A 207 11.13 2.15 -4.21
C VAL A 207 10.92 1.09 -5.29
N ILE A 208 11.52 -0.07 -5.09
CA ILE A 208 11.37 -1.23 -5.97
C ILE A 208 10.12 -2.04 -5.53
N ASP A 209 9.22 -2.35 -6.48
CA ASP A 209 8.09 -3.25 -6.23
C ASP A 209 8.64 -4.68 -6.00
N PRO A 210 8.38 -5.33 -4.86
CA PRO A 210 9.07 -6.57 -4.48
C PRO A 210 8.76 -7.72 -5.44
N VAL A 211 9.61 -8.75 -5.51
CA VAL A 211 9.41 -9.91 -6.40
C VAL A 211 8.06 -10.57 -6.12
N GLU A 212 7.82 -10.87 -4.85
CA GLU A 212 6.59 -11.45 -4.31
C GLU A 212 6.03 -10.51 -3.23
N ALA A 213 4.72 -10.54 -3.02
CA ALA A 213 4.13 -9.78 -1.92
C ALA A 213 4.42 -10.51 -0.59
N PRO A 214 4.85 -9.81 0.48
CA PRO A 214 4.90 -10.40 1.82
C PRO A 214 3.49 -10.86 2.24
N LEU A 215 3.44 -11.90 3.07
CA LEU A 215 2.19 -12.53 3.53
C LEU A 215 1.26 -11.49 4.19
N ASP A 216 0.07 -11.31 3.62
CA ASP A 216 -0.94 -10.41 4.16
C ASP A 216 -1.74 -11.12 5.27
N ILE A 217 -1.28 -10.98 6.51
CA ILE A 217 -1.95 -11.51 7.71
C ILE A 217 -3.25 -10.77 8.06
N TYR A 218 -3.65 -9.77 7.27
CA TYR A 218 -4.87 -8.98 7.43
C TYR A 218 -5.66 -8.86 6.11
N PRO A 219 -6.11 -9.99 5.52
CA PRO A 219 -6.78 -10.00 4.24
C PRO A 219 -8.10 -9.21 4.27
N PHE A 220 -8.52 -8.71 3.10
CA PHE A 220 -9.68 -7.84 3.01
C PHE A 220 -11.01 -8.61 3.11
N CYS A 221 -11.55 -8.63 4.32
CA CYS A 221 -12.82 -9.23 4.70
C CYS A 221 -13.70 -8.14 5.37
N PRO A 222 -14.42 -7.31 4.60
CA PRO A 222 -15.21 -6.20 5.13
C PRO A 222 -16.46 -6.69 5.86
N VAL A 223 -16.60 -6.28 7.12
CA VAL A 223 -17.78 -6.60 7.95
C VAL A 223 -18.97 -5.72 7.56
N LYS A 224 -20.17 -6.30 7.66
CA LYS A 224 -21.45 -5.69 7.21
C LYS A 224 -22.50 -5.54 8.31
N GLU A 225 -22.14 -5.81 9.56
CA GLU A 225 -23.05 -5.60 10.69
C GLU A 225 -23.27 -4.10 10.97
N GLN A 226 -24.46 -3.76 11.44
CA GLN A 226 -24.84 -2.37 11.75
C GLN A 226 -23.94 -1.72 12.82
N ASN A 227 -23.36 -2.53 13.72
CA ASN A 227 -22.59 -2.07 14.88
C ASN A 227 -21.06 -2.24 14.73
N ALA A 228 -20.57 -2.78 13.61
CA ALA A 228 -19.15 -3.09 13.42
C ALA A 228 -18.62 -2.63 12.06
N LEU A 229 -17.90 -1.50 12.04
CA LEU A 229 -17.17 -1.02 10.87
C LEU A 229 -15.73 -1.51 10.89
N GLY A 230 -15.25 -2.04 9.77
CA GLY A 230 -13.85 -2.46 9.58
C GLY A 230 -13.70 -3.75 8.79
N SER A 231 -12.45 -4.19 8.64
CA SER A 231 -12.08 -5.43 7.96
C SER A 231 -11.50 -6.43 8.95
N ALA A 232 -12.13 -7.59 9.06
CA ALA A 232 -11.71 -8.69 9.92
C ALA A 232 -12.03 -10.05 9.29
N SER A 233 -10.99 -10.85 9.07
CA SER A 233 -11.07 -12.22 8.54
C SER A 233 -11.66 -13.22 9.53
N SER A 234 -11.46 -12.96 10.82
CA SER A 234 -11.87 -13.84 11.93
C SER A 234 -13.17 -13.42 12.62
N PHE A 235 -13.95 -12.51 12.03
CA PHE A 235 -15.04 -11.81 12.75
C PHE A 235 -16.08 -12.76 13.33
N ASP A 236 -16.60 -13.68 12.51
CA ASP A 236 -17.68 -14.61 12.86
C ASP A 236 -17.18 -15.87 13.61
N THR A 237 -15.88 -16.17 13.55
CA THR A 237 -15.29 -17.43 14.07
C THR A 237 -14.55 -17.26 15.40
N ARG A 238 -14.26 -16.03 15.82
CA ARG A 238 -13.55 -15.73 17.07
C ARG A 238 -14.47 -15.70 18.29
N VAL A 239 -14.01 -16.25 19.41
CA VAL A 239 -14.77 -16.29 20.67
C VAL A 239 -14.31 -15.16 21.59
N ASN A 240 -15.24 -14.36 22.14
CA ASN A 240 -14.91 -13.32 23.11
C ASN A 240 -14.60 -13.95 24.48
N ILE A 241 -13.36 -13.77 24.96
CA ILE A 241 -12.84 -14.31 26.23
C ILE A 241 -12.42 -13.20 27.20
N SER A 242 -12.94 -11.98 27.01
CA SER A 242 -12.57 -10.80 27.82
C SER A 242 -12.75 -10.98 29.32
N ASN A 243 -13.71 -11.78 29.77
CA ASN A 243 -13.97 -11.99 31.19
C ASN A 243 -12.93 -12.93 31.83
N GLU A 244 -12.47 -13.94 31.08
CA GLU A 244 -11.43 -14.88 31.51
C GLU A 244 -10.06 -14.20 31.54
N VAL A 245 -9.72 -13.51 30.45
CA VAL A 245 -8.36 -13.01 30.21
C VAL A 245 -7.97 -11.84 31.12
N ARG A 246 -8.93 -11.03 31.61
CA ARG A 246 -8.61 -9.87 32.46
C ARG A 246 -8.03 -10.23 33.83
N SER A 247 -8.35 -11.40 34.38
CA SER A 247 -7.81 -11.85 35.68
C SER A 247 -6.38 -12.40 35.58
N MET A 248 -5.96 -12.83 34.39
CA MET A 248 -4.67 -13.50 34.15
C MET A 248 -3.49 -12.54 34.00
N TYR A 249 -2.30 -13.01 34.38
CA TYR A 249 -1.01 -12.38 34.13
C TYR A 249 -0.48 -12.72 32.73
N LEU A 250 0.48 -11.94 32.24
CA LEU A 250 0.97 -12.04 30.86
C LEU A 250 1.51 -13.45 30.52
N GLU A 251 2.28 -14.06 31.43
CA GLU A 251 2.86 -15.39 31.22
C GLU A 251 1.80 -16.49 31.12
N GLU A 252 0.76 -16.42 31.95
CA GLU A 252 -0.38 -17.35 31.92
C GLU A 252 -1.13 -17.26 30.59
N VAL A 253 -1.28 -16.04 30.06
CA VAL A 253 -1.97 -15.76 28.79
C VAL A 253 -1.12 -16.15 27.57
N GLU A 254 0.17 -15.79 27.55
CA GLU A 254 1.11 -16.21 26.49
C GLU A 254 1.19 -17.75 26.42
N LYS A 255 1.13 -18.44 27.56
CA LYS A 255 1.08 -19.92 27.66
C LYS A 255 -0.25 -20.54 27.27
N SER A 256 -1.39 -19.92 27.59
CA SER A 256 -2.72 -20.52 27.41
C SER A 256 -3.35 -20.26 26.04
N TYR A 257 -2.99 -19.16 25.39
CA TYR A 257 -3.60 -18.74 24.11
C TYR A 257 -2.58 -18.39 23.02
N GLY A 258 -1.38 -17.91 23.38
CA GLY A 258 -0.31 -17.57 22.42
C GLY A 258 -0.81 -16.68 21.26
N SER A 259 -0.47 -17.05 20.02
CA SER A 259 -0.90 -16.36 18.79
C SER A 259 -2.38 -16.57 18.41
N GLN A 260 -3.17 -17.31 19.21
CA GLN A 260 -4.64 -17.34 19.07
C GLN A 260 -5.32 -16.17 19.79
N LEU A 261 -4.64 -15.47 20.71
CA LEU A 261 -5.21 -14.29 21.35
C LEU A 261 -5.08 -13.06 20.45
N VAL A 262 -6.19 -12.37 20.19
CA VAL A 262 -6.20 -11.02 19.62
C VAL A 262 -6.87 -10.01 20.53
N LEU A 263 -6.25 -8.83 20.61
CA LEU A 263 -6.72 -7.65 21.32
C LEU A 263 -7.36 -6.70 20.28
N VAL A 264 -8.60 -6.28 20.51
CA VAL A 264 -9.37 -5.43 19.60
C VAL A 264 -9.81 -4.17 20.34
N GLY A 265 -9.49 -3.00 19.80
CA GLY A 265 -10.04 -1.73 20.30
C GLY A 265 -11.53 -1.58 19.99
N THR A 266 -12.30 -1.00 20.92
CA THR A 266 -13.71 -0.65 20.69
C THR A 266 -13.86 0.23 19.43
N GLN A 267 -15.04 0.21 18.80
CA GLN A 267 -15.32 1.05 17.61
C GLN A 267 -15.00 2.54 17.83
N ARG A 268 -15.21 3.03 19.07
CA ARG A 268 -14.85 4.38 19.51
C ARG A 268 -13.34 4.62 19.50
N CYS A 269 -12.55 3.71 20.07
CA CYS A 269 -11.10 3.85 20.10
C CYS A 269 -10.45 3.63 18.74
N ARG A 270 -10.98 2.75 17.90
CA ARG A 270 -10.57 2.65 16.48
C ARG A 270 -10.88 3.92 15.69
N LYS A 271 -12.08 4.53 15.83
CA LYS A 271 -12.36 5.85 15.21
C LYS A 271 -11.40 6.92 15.74
N LYS A 272 -11.14 6.97 17.05
CA LYS A 272 -10.20 7.93 17.68
C LYS A 272 -8.73 7.74 17.27
N ALA A 273 -8.30 6.51 17.03
CA ALA A 273 -6.93 6.24 16.58
C ALA A 273 -6.72 6.73 15.13
N ILE A 274 -7.71 6.49 14.27
CA ILE A 274 -7.74 6.86 12.86
C ILE A 274 -7.94 8.37 12.63
N VAL A 275 -8.95 8.94 13.28
CA VAL A 275 -9.43 10.31 13.05
C VAL A 275 -8.69 11.28 13.96
N HIS A 276 -8.03 12.28 13.38
CA HIS A 276 -7.36 13.34 14.13
C HIS A 276 -8.31 14.50 14.49
N GLY A 277 -7.91 15.32 15.45
CA GLY A 277 -8.77 16.32 16.09
C GLY A 277 -9.23 17.49 15.22
N LEU A 278 -8.78 17.60 13.96
CA LEU A 278 -9.20 18.64 13.01
C LEU A 278 -10.20 18.13 11.94
N VAL A 279 -10.62 16.86 12.02
CA VAL A 279 -11.74 16.34 11.23
C VAL A 279 -13.05 16.70 11.92
N ASP A 280 -14.05 17.12 11.15
CA ASP A 280 -15.41 17.36 11.67
C ASP A 280 -15.95 16.08 12.36
N PRO A 281 -16.33 16.13 13.65
CA PRO A 281 -16.86 14.97 14.38
C PRO A 281 -18.07 14.30 13.71
N ASN A 282 -18.86 15.07 12.95
CA ASN A 282 -20.06 14.63 12.25
C ASN A 282 -19.75 13.81 10.97
N VAL A 283 -18.49 13.70 10.55
CA VAL A 283 -18.11 12.89 9.40
C VAL A 283 -18.35 11.40 9.70
N GLU A 284 -19.28 10.83 8.94
CA GLU A 284 -19.54 9.40 8.86
C GLU A 284 -18.73 8.76 7.73
N PHE A 285 -18.35 7.50 7.93
CA PHE A 285 -17.62 6.71 6.93
C PHE A 285 -18.42 5.48 6.57
N SER A 286 -18.66 5.28 5.27
CA SER A 286 -19.14 4.00 4.76
C SER A 286 -18.16 2.87 5.10
N SER A 287 -18.65 1.62 5.20
CA SER A 287 -17.80 0.46 5.55
C SER A 287 -16.53 0.37 4.68
N ILE A 288 -16.62 0.65 3.37
CA ILE A 288 -15.45 0.64 2.47
C ILE A 288 -14.44 1.76 2.77
N GLN A 289 -14.90 2.97 3.09
CA GLN A 289 -14.03 4.07 3.51
C GLN A 289 -13.35 3.76 4.85
N TYR A 290 -14.09 3.19 5.79
CA TYR A 290 -13.53 2.78 7.09
C TYR A 290 -12.50 1.65 6.94
N CYS A 291 -12.73 0.67 6.05
CA CYS A 291 -11.74 -0.37 5.74
C CYS A 291 -10.47 0.20 5.08
N LEU A 292 -10.60 1.18 4.18
CA LEU A 292 -9.44 1.90 3.61
C LEU A 292 -8.65 2.63 4.72
N LEU A 293 -9.36 3.29 5.65
CA LEU A 293 -8.74 3.98 6.78
C LEU A 293 -8.05 3.03 7.76
N GLU A 294 -8.62 1.86 8.07
CA GLU A 294 -7.93 0.82 8.85
C GLU A 294 -6.66 0.34 8.15
N ARG A 295 -6.70 0.07 6.83
CA ARG A 295 -5.52 -0.38 6.09
C ARG A 295 -4.42 0.67 6.01
N ILE A 296 -4.77 1.95 5.77
CA ILE A 296 -3.81 3.07 5.84
C ILE A 296 -3.26 3.19 7.27
N GLY A 297 -4.12 3.11 8.30
CA GLY A 297 -3.71 3.12 9.71
C GLY A 297 -2.73 2.00 10.07
N ARG A 298 -2.93 0.78 9.56
CA ARG A 298 -2.03 -0.37 9.76
C ARG A 298 -0.58 -0.07 9.33
N SER A 299 -0.36 0.81 8.35
CA SER A 299 0.98 1.17 7.87
C SER A 299 1.73 2.23 8.69
N ARG A 300 1.04 2.94 9.61
CA ARG A 300 1.58 4.11 10.36
C ARG A 300 2.36 5.06 9.43
N THR A 301 3.64 5.31 9.71
CA THR A 301 4.51 6.28 9.01
C THR A 301 5.06 5.79 7.67
N PHE A 302 4.95 4.50 7.36
CA PHE A 302 5.31 3.97 6.05
C PHE A 302 4.32 4.40 4.96
N GLY A 303 3.04 4.56 5.33
CA GLY A 303 1.92 4.87 4.44
C GLY A 303 1.52 3.68 3.56
N GLU A 304 0.34 3.78 2.92
CA GLU A 304 -0.14 2.81 1.92
C GLU A 304 -0.20 3.42 0.51
N ILE A 305 0.19 2.61 -0.47
CA ILE A 305 0.28 3.00 -1.88
C ILE A 305 -0.99 2.62 -2.65
N THR A 306 -1.36 3.41 -3.67
CA THR A 306 -2.55 3.14 -4.53
C THR A 306 -2.29 2.18 -5.70
N GLN A 307 -1.03 1.79 -5.92
CA GLN A 307 -0.54 0.97 -7.04
C GLN A 307 0.64 0.11 -6.53
N GLY A 308 1.00 -0.96 -7.26
CA GLY A 308 2.04 -1.93 -6.84
C GLY A 308 1.46 -3.15 -6.11
N LYS A 309 2.29 -4.16 -5.80
CA LYS A 309 1.84 -5.44 -5.22
C LYS A 309 1.32 -5.32 -3.79
N VAL A 310 1.95 -4.45 -2.99
CA VAL A 310 1.58 -4.20 -1.58
C VAL A 310 0.81 -2.88 -1.49
N SER A 311 -0.42 -2.88 -1.99
CA SER A 311 -1.22 -1.67 -2.23
C SER A 311 -2.71 -1.81 -1.89
N LEU A 312 -3.43 -0.69 -1.86
CA LEU A 312 -4.87 -0.61 -1.59
C LEU A 312 -5.76 -1.27 -2.66
N GLN A 313 -5.18 -1.82 -3.73
CA GLN A 313 -5.91 -2.60 -4.74
C GLN A 313 -6.54 -3.88 -4.19
N VAL A 314 -6.02 -4.39 -3.06
CA VAL A 314 -6.64 -5.50 -2.32
C VAL A 314 -8.04 -5.16 -1.81
N ILE A 315 -8.32 -3.88 -1.53
CA ILE A 315 -9.61 -3.37 -1.06
C ILE A 315 -10.51 -2.96 -2.23
N SER A 316 -9.94 -2.31 -3.25
CA SER A 316 -10.70 -1.83 -4.41
C SER A 316 -9.94 -2.10 -5.71
N LYS A 317 -10.33 -3.18 -6.39
CA LYS A 317 -9.77 -3.59 -7.69
C LYS A 317 -10.13 -2.64 -8.84
N ASP A 318 -11.16 -1.80 -8.67
CA ASP A 318 -11.49 -0.72 -9.60
C ASP A 318 -10.78 0.59 -9.18
N PRO A 319 -9.86 1.13 -10.01
CA PRO A 319 -9.20 2.39 -9.73
C PRO A 319 -10.16 3.60 -9.59
N LYS A 320 -11.35 3.59 -10.23
CA LYS A 320 -12.31 4.70 -10.13
C LYS A 320 -12.96 4.75 -8.75
N THR A 321 -13.39 3.59 -8.23
CA THR A 321 -13.92 3.43 -6.88
C THR A 321 -12.86 3.77 -5.82
N LEU A 322 -11.61 3.34 -6.00
CA LEU A 322 -10.50 3.74 -5.12
C LEU A 322 -10.26 5.27 -5.15
N PHE A 323 -10.24 5.86 -6.35
CA PHE A 323 -10.09 7.31 -6.53
C PHE A 323 -11.20 8.10 -5.83
N TYR A 324 -12.46 7.68 -6.00
CA TYR A 324 -13.64 8.35 -5.42
C TYR A 324 -13.61 8.34 -3.88
N ASN A 325 -13.39 7.17 -3.28
CA ASN A 325 -13.30 7.05 -1.82
C ASN A 325 -12.12 7.83 -1.25
N ARG A 326 -10.95 7.76 -1.90
CA ARG A 326 -9.76 8.55 -1.54
C ARG A 326 -10.03 10.06 -1.65
N LYS A 327 -10.77 10.50 -2.66
CA LYS A 327 -11.12 11.93 -2.85
C LYS A 327 -11.90 12.43 -1.64
N ILE A 328 -12.98 11.75 -1.27
CA ILE A 328 -13.82 12.11 -0.10
C ILE A 328 -12.99 12.12 1.19
N LEU A 329 -12.15 11.10 1.42
CA LEU A 329 -11.30 11.03 2.61
C LEU A 329 -10.22 12.14 2.67
N SER A 330 -9.79 12.66 1.50
CA SER A 330 -8.90 13.82 1.43
C SER A 330 -9.66 15.13 1.68
N GLU A 331 -10.86 15.28 1.12
CA GLU A 331 -11.69 16.49 1.26
C GLU A 331 -12.22 16.68 2.69
N ASN A 332 -12.40 15.59 3.44
CA ASN A 332 -12.72 15.61 4.87
C ASN A 332 -11.47 15.65 5.78
N ASN A 333 -10.29 15.97 5.23
CA ASN A 333 -9.01 16.05 5.96
C ASN A 333 -8.67 14.80 6.81
N VAL A 334 -9.04 13.59 6.39
CA VAL A 334 -8.78 12.36 7.15
C VAL A 334 -7.46 11.71 6.73
N ILE A 335 -7.11 11.83 5.43
CA ILE A 335 -5.86 11.30 4.87
C ILE A 335 -5.02 12.39 4.20
N MET A 336 -3.73 12.36 4.46
CA MET A 336 -2.73 13.08 3.67
C MET A 336 -2.33 12.25 2.45
N LYS A 337 -1.96 12.93 1.36
CA LYS A 337 -1.60 12.32 0.08
C LYS A 337 -0.34 12.96 -0.48
N GLN A 338 0.56 12.15 -1.02
CA GLN A 338 1.79 12.62 -1.67
C GLN A 338 2.08 11.80 -2.95
N PRO A 339 2.68 12.40 -3.99
CA PRO A 339 3.05 11.68 -5.19
C PRO A 339 4.07 10.59 -4.85
N PHE A 340 3.97 9.42 -5.50
CA PHE A 340 4.85 8.30 -5.20
C PHE A 340 5.11 7.47 -6.45
N ASN A 341 6.39 7.27 -6.80
CA ASN A 341 6.80 6.41 -7.90
C ASN A 341 7.38 5.11 -7.36
N ILE A 342 7.10 4.03 -8.07
CA ILE A 342 7.58 2.68 -7.77
C ILE A 342 8.20 2.14 -9.06
N LYS A 343 9.41 1.59 -8.98
CA LYS A 343 10.05 0.91 -10.10
C LYS A 343 9.80 -0.59 -10.01
N THR A 344 9.30 -1.19 -11.09
CA THR A 344 9.21 -2.66 -11.19
C THR A 344 10.56 -3.25 -11.56
N LEU A 345 10.78 -4.51 -11.21
CA LEU A 345 11.99 -5.27 -11.55
C LEU A 345 12.27 -5.33 -13.06
N TYR A 346 11.23 -5.26 -13.89
CA TYR A 346 11.32 -5.18 -15.36
C TYR A 346 11.63 -3.76 -15.89
N GLY A 347 12.05 -2.83 -15.03
CA GLY A 347 12.39 -1.45 -15.38
C GLY A 347 11.20 -0.51 -15.62
N ASN A 348 9.96 -1.01 -15.67
CA ASN A 348 8.78 -0.15 -15.85
C ASN A 348 8.50 0.66 -14.58
N HIS A 349 8.20 1.95 -14.74
CA HIS A 349 7.83 2.85 -13.64
C HIS A 349 6.32 2.91 -13.46
N ILE A 350 5.86 2.87 -12.21
CA ILE A 350 4.46 2.97 -11.80
C ILE A 350 4.32 4.24 -10.95
N SER A 351 3.68 5.27 -11.49
CA SER A 351 3.29 6.45 -10.72
C SER A 351 1.96 6.20 -10.00
N GLY A 352 1.96 6.40 -8.70
CA GLY A 352 0.80 6.26 -7.83
C GLY A 352 0.71 7.42 -6.84
N THR A 353 0.13 7.15 -5.68
CA THR A 353 0.06 8.09 -4.57
C THR A 353 0.26 7.30 -3.27
N LEU A 354 1.10 7.83 -2.39
CA LEU A 354 1.27 7.34 -1.03
C LEU A 354 0.30 8.09 -0.11
N LEU A 355 -0.40 7.34 0.73
CA LEU A 355 -1.43 7.84 1.63
C LEU A 355 -1.07 7.56 3.08
N HIS A 356 -1.30 8.55 3.93
CA HIS A 356 -1.12 8.47 5.37
C HIS A 356 -2.38 8.98 6.08
N LEU A 357 -2.66 8.50 7.29
CA LEU A 357 -3.50 9.28 8.21
C LEU A 357 -2.72 10.53 8.61
N TYR A 358 -3.39 11.67 8.84
CA TYR A 358 -2.71 12.93 9.22
C TYR A 358 -1.71 12.75 10.38
N ARG A 359 -2.07 11.96 11.40
CA ARG A 359 -1.23 11.65 12.57
C ARG A 359 0.11 10.97 12.26
N PHE A 360 0.24 10.35 11.09
CA PHE A 360 1.42 9.58 10.68
C PHE A 360 1.99 10.08 9.35
N TYR A 361 1.60 11.27 8.90
CA TYR A 361 2.14 11.84 7.68
C TYR A 361 3.66 12.03 7.80
N ASN A 362 4.39 11.45 6.85
CA ASN A 362 5.84 11.50 6.77
C ASN A 362 6.22 11.88 5.33
N GLU A 363 6.74 13.09 5.14
CA GLU A 363 7.09 13.64 3.83
C GLU A 363 8.21 12.84 3.16
N GLN A 364 7.89 12.15 2.07
CA GLN A 364 8.86 11.43 1.25
C GLN A 364 9.45 12.38 0.22
N LYS A 365 10.59 13.00 0.58
CA LYS A 365 11.42 13.77 -0.35
C LYS A 365 11.66 12.97 -1.63
N THR A 366 11.35 13.56 -2.78
CA THR A 366 11.64 12.99 -4.09
C THR A 366 13.15 12.91 -4.32
N LYS A 367 13.58 12.06 -5.26
CA LYS A 367 14.99 11.98 -5.67
C LYS A 367 15.56 13.35 -6.06
N THR A 368 14.77 14.16 -6.76
CA THR A 368 15.10 15.54 -7.14
C THR A 368 15.49 16.36 -5.91
N GLU A 369 14.69 16.33 -4.86
CA GLU A 369 14.91 17.12 -3.64
C GLU A 369 16.10 16.60 -2.81
N VAL A 370 16.30 15.28 -2.76
CA VAL A 370 17.46 14.67 -2.09
C VAL A 370 18.76 15.06 -2.82
N MET A 371 18.83 14.91 -4.15
CA MET A 371 19.98 15.36 -4.94
C MET A 371 20.20 16.88 -4.82
N THR A 372 19.13 17.67 -4.82
CA THR A 372 19.23 19.14 -4.62
C THR A 372 19.84 19.46 -3.26
N GLN A 373 19.42 18.77 -2.20
CA GLN A 373 19.97 18.97 -0.84
C GLN A 373 21.45 18.56 -0.76
N GLN A 374 21.83 17.42 -1.35
CA GLN A 374 23.23 16.98 -1.43
C GLN A 374 24.11 17.98 -2.20
N ILE A 375 23.64 18.48 -3.36
CA ILE A 375 24.36 19.46 -4.16
C ILE A 375 24.51 20.79 -3.40
N VAL A 376 23.43 21.29 -2.79
CA VAL A 376 23.46 22.52 -1.97
C VAL A 376 24.39 22.39 -0.76
N GLU A 377 24.51 21.20 -0.17
CA GLU A 377 25.42 20.94 0.95
C GLU A 377 26.89 20.87 0.52
N VAL A 378 27.21 20.18 -0.59
CA VAL A 378 28.55 20.20 -1.17
C VAL A 378 28.95 21.61 -1.61
N LEU A 379 28.04 22.36 -2.24
CA LEU A 379 28.27 23.76 -2.61
C LEU A 379 28.53 24.62 -1.36
N ARG A 380 27.78 24.44 -0.26
CA ARG A 380 28.00 25.17 1.00
C ARG A 380 29.42 24.96 1.56
N ASN A 381 29.99 23.78 1.34
CA ASN A 381 31.31 23.39 1.82
C ASN A 381 32.45 23.72 0.83
N LYS A 382 32.14 24.30 -0.34
CA LYS A 382 33.10 24.67 -1.40
C LYS A 382 33.38 26.18 -1.42
N PRO A 383 34.61 26.61 -1.75
CA PRO A 383 34.95 28.04 -1.82
C PRO A 383 34.09 28.75 -2.88
N GLY A 384 33.57 29.92 -2.53
CA GLY A 384 32.73 30.74 -3.41
C GLY A 384 31.36 30.14 -3.77
N TYR A 385 30.93 29.05 -3.09
CA TYR A 385 29.68 28.33 -3.34
C TYR A 385 29.53 27.84 -4.80
N ARG A 386 30.63 27.34 -5.38
CA ARG A 386 30.73 26.88 -6.77
C ARG A 386 31.34 25.48 -6.85
N ILE A 387 31.03 24.78 -7.94
CA ILE A 387 31.61 23.50 -8.34
C ILE A 387 31.65 23.45 -9.87
N GLU A 388 32.65 22.82 -10.45
CA GLU A 388 32.67 22.59 -11.90
C GLU A 388 31.77 21.41 -12.31
N TYR A 389 31.30 21.42 -13.56
CA TYR A 389 30.49 20.31 -14.08
C TYR A 389 31.30 19.02 -14.33
N ALA A 390 32.63 19.07 -14.31
CA ALA A 390 33.46 17.86 -14.26
C ALA A 390 33.38 17.22 -12.87
N GLU A 391 33.85 17.92 -11.83
CA GLU A 391 33.84 17.47 -10.44
C GLU A 391 32.42 17.07 -9.96
N ALA A 392 31.38 17.79 -10.38
CA ALA A 392 30.00 17.43 -10.05
C ALA A 392 29.54 16.07 -10.62
N LYS A 393 30.11 15.57 -11.73
CA LYS A 393 29.82 14.21 -12.20
C LYS A 393 30.50 13.16 -11.33
N GLU A 394 31.71 13.45 -10.87
CA GLU A 394 32.53 12.53 -10.07
C GLU A 394 31.93 12.38 -8.67
N ILE A 395 31.54 13.48 -8.03
CA ILE A 395 30.90 13.46 -6.69
C ILE A 395 29.48 12.84 -6.73
N PHE A 396 28.70 13.06 -7.79
CA PHE A 396 27.28 12.65 -7.84
C PHE A 396 26.94 11.51 -8.83
N GLY A 397 27.94 10.89 -9.45
CA GLY A 397 27.86 9.62 -10.21
C GLY A 397 27.01 9.57 -11.50
N TYR A 398 26.08 10.50 -11.73
CA TYR A 398 24.99 10.29 -12.72
C TYR A 398 24.82 11.47 -13.71
N PRO A 399 25.64 11.56 -14.78
CA PRO A 399 25.66 12.70 -15.71
C PRO A 399 24.31 13.02 -16.37
N VAL A 400 23.50 12.01 -16.70
CA VAL A 400 22.18 12.18 -17.32
C VAL A 400 21.13 12.68 -16.33
N ALA A 401 21.21 12.24 -15.06
CA ALA A 401 20.33 12.73 -14.00
C ALA A 401 20.62 14.20 -13.68
N LEU A 402 21.91 14.57 -13.56
CA LEU A 402 22.34 15.96 -13.37
C LEU A 402 21.84 16.89 -14.49
N LYS A 403 21.99 16.49 -15.78
CA LYS A 403 21.48 17.27 -16.92
C LYS A 403 19.97 17.47 -16.95
N LYS A 404 19.19 16.58 -16.31
CA LYS A 404 17.74 16.75 -16.13
C LYS A 404 17.45 17.64 -14.91
N LEU A 405 18.09 17.37 -13.77
CA LEU A 405 17.97 18.12 -12.52
C LEU A 405 18.25 19.62 -12.72
N PHE A 406 19.33 19.96 -13.44
CA PHE A 406 19.75 21.34 -13.71
C PHE A 406 18.75 22.15 -14.53
N LYS A 407 17.74 21.50 -15.14
CA LYS A 407 16.66 22.14 -15.91
C LYS A 407 15.34 22.26 -15.14
N LEU A 408 15.26 21.74 -13.91
CA LEU A 408 14.05 21.81 -13.09
C LEU A 408 13.96 23.16 -12.38
N PRO A 409 12.85 23.91 -12.48
CA PRO A 409 12.67 25.19 -11.79
C PRO A 409 12.87 25.07 -10.26
N GLU A 410 12.53 23.92 -9.68
CA GLU A 410 12.69 23.62 -8.26
C GLU A 410 14.16 23.58 -7.85
N PHE A 411 15.05 23.10 -8.72
CA PHE A 411 16.51 23.10 -8.48
C PHE A 411 17.10 24.50 -8.73
N GLN A 412 16.68 25.16 -9.81
CA GLN A 412 17.18 26.50 -10.19
C GLN A 412 16.83 27.60 -9.18
N ARG A 413 15.82 27.37 -8.32
CA ARG A 413 15.54 28.20 -7.12
C ARG A 413 16.67 28.22 -6.09
N PHE A 414 17.49 27.18 -6.02
CA PHE A 414 18.55 27.04 -5.01
C PHE A 414 19.96 27.10 -5.61
N VAL A 415 20.14 26.65 -6.86
CA VAL A 415 21.45 26.56 -7.53
C VAL A 415 21.39 27.25 -8.88
N LYS A 416 22.20 28.28 -9.07
CA LYS A 416 22.40 28.91 -10.39
C LYS A 416 23.31 28.04 -11.24
N THR A 417 22.83 27.65 -12.42
CA THR A 417 23.61 26.94 -13.43
C THR A 417 24.14 27.94 -14.45
N ASP A 418 25.24 28.62 -14.13
CA ASP A 418 25.91 29.54 -15.04
C ASP A 418 26.48 28.72 -16.22
N MET A 419 25.71 28.63 -17.31
CA MET A 419 26.11 28.01 -18.58
C MET A 419 27.04 28.94 -19.36
N SER A 420 28.06 29.50 -18.70
CA SER A 420 29.17 30.16 -19.38
C SER A 420 29.86 29.13 -20.29
N ARG A 421 30.14 29.55 -21.53
CA ARG A 421 31.09 28.82 -22.39
C ARG A 421 32.42 28.67 -21.63
N PRO A 422 33.23 27.64 -21.93
CA PRO A 422 34.59 27.57 -21.38
C PRO A 422 35.29 28.91 -21.63
N LEU A 423 35.98 29.40 -20.61
CA LEU A 423 36.93 30.49 -20.78
C LEU A 423 38.01 29.97 -21.73
N SER A 424 38.06 30.55 -22.93
CA SER A 424 39.20 30.38 -23.83
C SER A 424 40.37 31.17 -23.24
N GLU A 425 41.39 30.44 -22.80
CA GLU A 425 42.74 30.97 -22.60
C GLU A 425 43.35 31.46 -23.92
#